data_AF-A0A1M6ISR1-F1
#
_entry.id   AF-A0A1M6ISR1-F1
#
_cell.length_a   1.000
_cell.length_b   1.000
_cell.length_c   1.000
_cell.angle_alpha   90.00
_cell.angle_beta   90.00
_cell.angle_gamma   90.00
#
_symmetry.space_group_name_H-M   'P 1'
#
loop_
_entity.id
_entity.type
_entity.pdbx_description
1 polymer ?
#
loop_
_entity_poly.entity_id
_entity_poly.type
_entity_poly.pdbx_seq_one_letter_code
_entity_poly.pdbx_strand_id
1 'polypeptide(L)'
;MQLVSFKNGFKPLTIAAGLLVSSPALMYADLDQYSDITAVISKPKASKYIQEVDNQENNIFIAKRKFYDYYNSWMDNTFFLSSVKDIIEQNDFKAIVNMGTKAVPFILEELEREPSNLVWALNMIYKKKITDKPNVTISDACKLWIKALKS
;
A
#
# COMPACT_ATOMS: atom_id res chain seq x y z
N MET A 1 -46.98 -11.70 -38.17
CA MET A 1 -46.06 -12.28 -37.16
C MET A 1 -46.04 -11.32 -35.97
N GLN A 2 -46.37 -11.80 -34.78
CA GLN A 2 -46.47 -10.99 -33.55
C GLN A 2 -45.14 -11.07 -32.78
N LEU A 3 -44.64 -9.92 -32.31
CA LEU A 3 -43.43 -9.82 -31.51
C LEU A 3 -43.74 -10.23 -30.07
N VAL A 4 -42.97 -11.19 -29.54
CA VAL A 4 -43.13 -11.74 -28.19
C VAL A 4 -42.66 -10.72 -27.15
N SER A 5 -43.50 -10.45 -26.15
CA SER A 5 -43.24 -9.54 -25.05
C SER A 5 -42.21 -10.14 -24.08
N PHE A 6 -41.05 -9.50 -23.95
CA PHE A 6 -40.12 -9.76 -22.85
C PHE A 6 -40.59 -9.03 -21.59
N LYS A 7 -41.39 -9.72 -20.77
CA LYS A 7 -41.51 -9.41 -19.34
C LYS A 7 -40.33 -10.05 -18.63
N ASN A 8 -39.40 -9.25 -18.13
CA ASN A 8 -38.73 -9.48 -16.85
C ASN A 8 -38.03 -8.19 -16.42
N GLY A 9 -38.42 -7.69 -15.24
CA GLY A 9 -37.98 -6.40 -14.70
C GLY A 9 -36.48 -6.39 -14.43
N PHE A 10 -35.78 -5.48 -15.08
CA PHE A 10 -34.42 -5.11 -14.72
C PHE A 10 -34.47 -4.40 -13.36
N LYS A 11 -33.97 -5.05 -12.30
CA LYS A 11 -33.68 -4.38 -11.04
C LYS A 11 -32.32 -3.69 -11.19
N PRO A 12 -32.21 -2.36 -10.96
CA PRO A 12 -30.94 -1.68 -11.02
C PRO A 12 -30.01 -2.16 -9.89
N LEU A 13 -28.78 -2.52 -10.22
CA LEU A 13 -27.72 -2.87 -9.26
C LEU A 13 -27.13 -1.57 -8.70
N THR A 14 -27.59 -1.15 -7.52
CA THR A 14 -26.99 -0.05 -6.77
C THR A 14 -25.78 -0.58 -6.00
N ILE A 15 -24.57 -0.20 -6.42
CA ILE A 15 -23.33 -0.51 -5.68
C ILE A 15 -23.11 0.62 -4.66
N ALA A 16 -23.49 0.38 -3.40
CA ALA A 16 -23.19 1.30 -2.30
C ALA A 16 -21.81 0.95 -1.72
N ALA A 17 -20.80 1.77 -2.01
CA ALA A 17 -19.50 1.73 -1.34
C ALA A 17 -19.59 2.52 -0.03
N GLY A 18 -19.59 1.82 1.11
CA GLY A 18 -19.71 2.41 2.45
C GLY A 18 -18.52 2.05 3.35
N LEU A 19 -17.93 3.07 3.97
CA LEU A 19 -16.72 3.04 4.79
C LEU A 19 -16.86 2.20 6.08
N LEU A 20 -15.76 1.52 6.44
CA LEU A 20 -15.68 0.58 7.56
C LEU A 20 -15.53 1.26 8.93
N VAL A 21 -16.44 0.96 9.85
CA VAL A 21 -16.21 1.03 11.31
C VAL A 21 -16.51 -0.37 11.88
N SER A 22 -15.62 -0.81 12.77
CA SER A 22 -15.45 -2.15 13.33
C SER A 22 -16.71 -2.80 13.90
N SER A 23 -17.29 -3.78 13.19
CA SER A 23 -17.84 -5.09 13.67
C SER A 23 -18.82 -5.68 12.63
N PRO A 24 -18.53 -6.83 11.98
CA PRO A 24 -19.34 -7.33 10.85
C PRO A 24 -20.62 -8.07 11.25
N ALA A 25 -20.74 -8.64 12.46
CA ALA A 25 -21.85 -9.56 12.73
C ALA A 25 -23.23 -8.91 12.93
N LEU A 26 -23.29 -7.63 13.31
CA LEU A 26 -24.54 -7.00 13.75
C LEU A 26 -25.17 -6.04 12.74
N MET A 27 -24.42 -5.58 11.72
CA MET A 27 -24.87 -4.53 10.79
C MET A 27 -25.42 -5.09 9.46
N TYR A 28 -25.11 -6.35 9.11
CA TYR A 28 -25.61 -6.95 7.87
C TYR A 28 -27.04 -7.48 8.01
N ALA A 29 -27.52 -7.80 9.21
CA ALA A 29 -28.81 -8.45 9.42
C ALA A 29 -30.01 -7.69 8.81
N ASP A 30 -30.05 -6.36 8.94
CA ASP A 30 -31.13 -5.53 8.38
C ASP A 30 -31.04 -5.37 6.85
N LEU A 31 -29.82 -5.39 6.30
CA LEU A 31 -29.59 -5.27 4.84
C LEU A 31 -29.78 -6.61 4.13
N ASP A 32 -29.54 -7.71 4.83
CA ASP A 32 -29.62 -9.06 4.29
C ASP A 32 -31.03 -9.52 4.02
N GLN A 33 -32.02 -8.89 4.66
CA GLN A 33 -33.44 -9.13 4.41
C GLN A 33 -33.83 -8.95 2.93
N TYR A 34 -33.05 -8.20 2.15
CA TYR A 34 -33.31 -7.95 0.73
C TYR A 34 -32.17 -8.33 -0.23
N SER A 35 -30.98 -8.70 0.27
CA SER A 35 -29.76 -8.73 -0.56
C SER A 35 -28.95 -10.03 -0.53
N ASP A 36 -29.36 -11.06 0.22
CA ASP A 36 -28.69 -12.38 0.28
C ASP A 36 -27.15 -12.31 0.49
N ILE A 37 -26.65 -11.21 1.04
CA ILE A 37 -25.24 -10.92 1.27
C ILE A 37 -24.64 -11.96 2.24
N THR A 38 -25.31 -12.31 3.34
CA THR A 38 -24.81 -13.31 4.29
C THR A 38 -24.81 -14.70 3.65
N ALA A 39 -25.77 -15.01 2.78
CA ALA A 39 -25.79 -16.28 2.04
C ALA A 39 -24.62 -16.39 1.03
N VAL A 40 -24.15 -15.27 0.49
CA VAL A 40 -22.96 -15.24 -0.38
C VAL A 40 -21.68 -15.27 0.45
N ILE A 41 -21.56 -14.48 1.51
CA ILE A 41 -20.37 -14.39 2.37
C ILE A 41 -20.12 -15.70 3.13
N SER A 42 -21.18 -16.40 3.55
CA SER A 42 -21.07 -17.69 4.24
C SER A 42 -20.65 -18.85 3.34
N LYS A 43 -20.62 -18.67 2.00
CA LYS A 43 -20.07 -19.70 1.10
C LYS A 43 -18.57 -19.90 1.40
N PRO A 44 -18.07 -21.14 1.48
CA PRO A 44 -16.68 -21.43 1.83
C PRO A 44 -15.66 -20.76 0.90
N LYS A 45 -16.02 -20.66 -0.38
CA LYS A 45 -15.18 -20.02 -1.39
C LYS A 45 -15.15 -18.50 -1.23
N ALA A 46 -16.31 -17.86 -1.00
CA ALA A 46 -16.41 -16.42 -0.83
C ALA A 46 -15.77 -15.95 0.48
N SER A 47 -16.07 -16.61 1.60
CA SER A 47 -15.44 -16.35 2.90
C SER A 47 -13.91 -16.45 2.85
N LYS A 48 -13.36 -17.46 2.17
CA LYS A 48 -11.91 -17.58 1.98
C LYS A 48 -11.31 -16.40 1.24
N TYR A 49 -11.94 -15.93 0.15
CA TYR A 49 -11.46 -14.74 -0.56
C TYR A 49 -11.54 -13.47 0.30
N ILE A 50 -12.63 -13.30 1.05
CA ILE A 50 -12.80 -12.14 1.94
C ILE A 50 -11.72 -12.15 3.04
N GLN A 51 -11.47 -13.31 3.65
CA GLN A 51 -10.41 -13.46 4.65
C GLN A 51 -9.01 -13.25 4.07
N GLU A 52 -8.75 -13.71 2.84
CA GLU A 52 -7.45 -13.52 2.19
C GLU A 52 -7.19 -12.04 1.90
N VAL A 53 -8.19 -11.32 1.40
CA VAL A 53 -8.12 -9.87 1.16
C VAL A 53 -7.94 -9.09 2.48
N ASP A 54 -8.75 -9.40 3.50
CA ASP A 54 -8.66 -8.76 4.82
C ASP A 54 -7.29 -8.99 5.47
N ASN A 55 -6.75 -10.21 5.39
CA ASN A 55 -5.40 -10.51 5.88
C ASN A 55 -4.30 -9.73 5.12
N GLN A 56 -4.47 -9.50 3.82
CA GLN A 56 -3.53 -8.70 3.03
C GLN A 56 -3.60 -7.21 3.40
N GLU A 57 -4.80 -6.64 3.53
CA GLU A 57 -4.99 -5.25 3.94
C GLU A 57 -4.40 -5.00 5.33
N ASN A 58 -4.63 -5.91 6.28
CA ASN A 58 -4.02 -5.88 7.60
C ASN A 58 -2.49 -5.94 7.52
N ASN A 59 -1.91 -6.76 6.63
CA ASN A 59 -0.46 -6.82 6.44
C ASN A 59 0.11 -5.50 5.92
N ILE A 60 -0.55 -4.88 4.94
CA ILE A 60 -0.14 -3.60 4.35
C ILE A 60 -0.22 -2.49 5.39
N PHE A 61 -1.29 -2.42 6.18
CA PHE A 61 -1.46 -1.43 7.23
C PHE A 61 -0.37 -1.56 8.31
N ILE A 62 -0.09 -2.77 8.78
CA ILE A 62 0.97 -3.02 9.77
C ILE A 62 2.35 -2.67 9.19
N ALA A 63 2.62 -3.02 7.93
CA ALA A 63 3.86 -2.67 7.27
C ALA A 63 4.02 -1.16 7.11
N LYS A 64 2.95 -0.46 6.70
CA LYS A 64 2.92 1.00 6.58
C LYS A 64 3.24 1.66 7.92
N ARG A 65 2.56 1.25 8.99
CA ARG A 65 2.81 1.78 10.33
C ARG A 65 4.26 1.59 10.76
N LYS A 66 4.79 0.37 10.66
CA LYS A 66 6.18 0.08 11.01
C LYS A 66 7.18 0.91 10.20
N PHE A 67 6.91 1.08 8.91
CA PHE A 67 7.75 1.91 8.05
C PHE A 67 7.78 3.35 8.56
N TYR A 68 6.63 3.97 8.85
CA TYR A 68 6.58 5.34 9.33
C TYR A 68 7.17 5.50 10.74
N ASP A 69 7.02 4.51 11.61
CA ASP A 69 7.67 4.51 12.92
C ASP A 69 9.21 4.59 12.77
N TYR A 70 9.80 3.76 11.90
CA TYR A 70 11.24 3.82 11.61
C TYR A 70 11.64 5.10 10.85
N TYR A 71 10.84 5.53 9.88
CA TYR A 71 11.14 6.71 9.06
C TYR A 71 11.16 7.99 9.89
N ASN A 72 10.18 8.18 10.78
CA ASN A 72 10.11 9.36 11.64
C ASN A 72 11.29 9.38 12.63
N SER A 73 11.55 8.25 13.31
CA SER A 73 12.70 8.12 14.22
C SER A 73 14.04 8.37 13.49
N TRP A 74 14.18 7.82 12.29
CA TRP A 74 15.36 8.07 11.45
C TRP A 74 15.50 9.54 11.10
N MET A 75 14.43 10.21 10.68
CA MET A 75 14.44 11.63 10.33
C MET A 75 14.86 12.48 11.54
N ASP A 76 14.23 12.25 12.70
CA ASP A 76 14.54 12.98 13.94
C ASP A 76 16.01 12.83 14.35
N ASN A 77 16.56 11.61 14.23
CA ASN A 77 17.94 11.30 14.57
C ASN A 77 18.97 11.77 13.53
N THR A 78 18.55 12.06 12.30
CA THR A 78 19.46 12.40 11.19
C THR A 78 19.31 13.81 10.66
N PHE A 79 18.30 14.56 11.11
CA PHE A 79 17.99 15.91 10.62
C PHE A 79 19.18 16.87 10.66
N PHE A 80 20.03 16.77 11.69
CA PHE A 80 21.21 17.63 11.86
C PHE A 80 22.52 17.00 11.37
N LEU A 81 22.47 15.80 10.78
CA LEU A 81 23.66 15.14 10.26
C LEU A 81 23.95 15.60 8.84
N SER A 82 25.19 16.05 8.61
CA SER A 82 25.65 16.44 7.28
C SER A 82 26.29 15.28 6.50
N SER A 83 26.63 14.19 7.18
CA SER A 83 27.34 13.03 6.62
C SER A 83 26.36 11.98 6.13
N VAL A 84 26.30 11.76 4.82
CA VAL A 84 25.45 10.72 4.20
C VAL A 84 25.75 9.34 4.78
N LYS A 85 27.01 9.06 5.10
CA LYS A 85 27.42 7.79 5.71
C LYS A 85 26.74 7.57 7.07
N ASP A 86 26.76 8.59 7.92
CA ASP A 86 26.17 8.50 9.26
C ASP A 86 24.64 8.41 9.18
N ILE A 87 24.04 9.11 8.22
CA ILE A 87 22.60 9.05 7.94
C ILE A 87 22.15 7.62 7.57
N ILE A 88 22.89 6.92 6.70
CA ILE A 88 22.53 5.57 6.24
C ILE A 88 22.98 4.46 7.21
N GLU A 89 23.94 4.73 8.09
CA GLU A 89 24.40 3.76 9.10
C GLU A 89 23.48 3.67 10.32
N GLN A 90 22.53 4.60 10.47
CA GLN A 90 21.53 4.55 11.52
C GLN A 90 20.71 3.26 11.50
N ASN A 91 20.35 2.79 12.70
CA ASN A 91 19.65 1.53 12.88
C ASN A 91 18.25 1.54 12.24
N ASP A 92 17.54 2.66 12.35
CA ASP A 92 16.20 2.81 11.75
C ASP A 92 16.24 2.77 10.23
N PHE A 93 17.27 3.36 9.62
CA PHE A 93 17.49 3.26 8.17
C PHE A 93 17.72 1.82 7.73
N LYS A 94 18.56 1.07 8.47
CA LYS A 94 18.79 -0.36 8.24
C LYS A 94 17.51 -1.18 8.44
N ALA A 95 16.66 -0.80 9.41
CA ALA A 95 15.37 -1.45 9.64
C ALA A 95 14.45 -1.27 8.42
N ILE A 96 14.36 -0.06 7.87
CA ILE A 96 13.63 0.23 6.62
C ILE A 96 14.14 -0.62 5.47
N VAL A 97 15.47 -0.72 5.29
CA VAL A 97 16.07 -1.57 4.25
C VAL A 97 15.73 -3.05 4.47
N ASN A 98 15.75 -3.52 5.72
CA ASN A 98 15.44 -4.91 6.07
C ASN A 98 13.95 -5.27 5.87
N MET A 99 13.04 -4.28 5.85
CA MET A 99 11.65 -4.49 5.42
C MET A 99 11.54 -4.91 3.94
N GLY A 100 12.57 -4.62 3.13
CA GLY A 100 12.69 -5.07 1.76
C GLY A 100 11.62 -4.50 0.83
N THR A 101 11.10 -5.32 -0.08
CA THR A 101 10.13 -4.91 -1.11
C THR A 101 8.82 -4.38 -0.53
N LYS A 102 8.47 -4.75 0.70
CA LYS A 102 7.27 -4.23 1.38
C LYS A 102 7.36 -2.75 1.71
N ALA A 103 8.57 -2.21 1.89
CA ALA A 103 8.78 -0.79 2.17
C ALA A 103 8.83 0.07 0.90
N VAL A 104 9.10 -0.52 -0.27
CA VAL A 104 9.23 0.20 -1.55
C VAL A 104 8.05 1.13 -1.86
N PRO A 105 6.76 0.72 -1.77
CA PRO A 105 5.66 1.63 -2.07
C PRO A 105 5.65 2.86 -1.14
N PHE A 106 5.98 2.69 0.14
CA PHE A 106 6.02 3.78 1.10
C PHE A 106 7.25 4.68 0.91
N ILE A 107 8.40 4.10 0.54
CA ILE A 107 9.59 4.87 0.16
C ILE A 107 9.26 5.75 -1.05
N LEU A 108 8.60 5.20 -2.07
CA LEU A 108 8.21 5.97 -3.25
C LEU A 108 7.25 7.12 -2.93
N GLU A 109 6.25 6.87 -2.06
CA GLU A 109 5.34 7.92 -1.58
C GLU A 109 6.12 9.11 -0.97
N GLU A 110 7.12 8.84 -0.14
CA GLU A 110 7.93 9.89 0.49
C GLU A 110 8.87 10.59 -0.50
N LEU A 111 9.54 9.84 -1.38
CA LEU A 111 10.45 10.41 -2.39
C LEU A 111 9.72 11.27 -3.44
N GLU A 112 8.43 11.04 -3.65
CA GLU A 112 7.57 11.87 -4.50
C GLU A 112 7.17 13.18 -3.83
N ARG A 113 6.99 13.18 -2.50
CA ARG A 113 6.72 14.39 -1.72
C ARG A 113 7.97 15.26 -1.67
N GLU A 114 9.09 14.68 -1.28
CA GLU A 114 10.35 15.38 -1.11
C GLU A 114 11.55 14.48 -1.43
N PRO A 115 12.47 14.92 -2.31
CA PRO A 115 13.68 14.17 -2.57
C PRO A 115 14.59 14.11 -1.33
N SER A 116 14.87 12.90 -0.83
CA SER A 116 15.65 12.71 0.39
C SER A 116 16.67 11.57 0.25
N ASN A 117 17.57 11.46 1.24
CA ASN A 117 18.55 10.37 1.35
C ASN A 117 17.90 8.97 1.46
N LEU A 118 16.58 8.90 1.64
CA LEU A 118 15.83 7.65 1.63
C LEU A 118 15.98 6.89 0.31
N VAL A 119 16.32 7.58 -0.80
CA VAL A 119 16.59 6.95 -2.10
C VAL A 119 17.68 5.89 -2.04
N TRP A 120 18.63 6.01 -1.12
CA TRP A 120 19.68 5.01 -0.91
C TRP A 120 19.13 3.67 -0.41
N ALA A 121 17.97 3.68 0.28
CA ALA A 121 17.31 2.46 0.71
C ALA A 121 16.89 1.61 -0.49
N LEU A 122 16.41 2.24 -1.58
CA LEU A 122 16.06 1.53 -2.81
C LEU A 122 17.29 0.84 -3.44
N ASN A 123 18.44 1.50 -3.45
CA ASN A 123 19.68 0.90 -3.96
C ASN A 123 20.08 -0.34 -3.14
N MET A 124 19.89 -0.29 -1.81
CA MET A 124 20.19 -1.42 -0.92
C MET A 124 19.18 -2.56 -1.05
N ILE A 125 17.89 -2.25 -1.13
CA ILE A 125 16.80 -3.25 -1.28
C ILE A 125 16.96 -4.01 -2.59
N TYR A 126 17.18 -3.30 -3.70
CA TYR A 126 17.35 -3.92 -5.03
C TYR A 126 18.78 -4.39 -5.31
N LYS A 127 19.73 -4.12 -4.40
CA LYS A 127 21.17 -4.40 -4.56
C LYS A 127 21.72 -3.90 -5.90
N LYS A 128 21.17 -2.80 -6.41
CA LYS A 128 21.47 -2.22 -7.73
C LYS A 128 21.55 -0.71 -7.59
N LYS A 129 22.48 -0.10 -8.30
CA LYS A 129 22.53 1.35 -8.49
C LYS A 129 21.66 1.73 -9.69
N ILE A 130 20.83 2.77 -9.54
CA ILE A 130 19.99 3.25 -10.64
C ILE A 130 20.80 3.90 -11.77
N THR A 131 22.01 4.37 -11.47
CA THR A 131 22.91 5.06 -12.40
C THR A 131 24.36 4.92 -11.95
N ASP A 132 25.27 4.82 -12.91
CA ASP A 132 26.73 4.78 -12.69
C ASP A 132 27.38 6.17 -12.81
N LYS A 133 26.58 7.21 -13.09
CA LYS A 133 27.08 8.57 -13.24
C LYS A 133 27.55 9.12 -11.89
N PRO A 134 28.78 9.65 -11.79
CA PRO A 134 29.37 10.06 -10.51
C PRO A 134 28.78 11.35 -9.92
N ASN A 135 28.06 12.16 -10.73
CA ASN A 135 27.59 13.49 -10.31
C ASN A 135 26.05 13.60 -10.33
N VAL A 136 25.37 12.56 -9.84
CA VAL A 136 23.91 12.53 -9.79
C VAL A 136 23.44 13.11 -8.47
N THR A 137 22.59 14.13 -8.55
CA THR A 137 21.99 14.72 -7.35
C THR A 137 20.96 13.77 -6.74
N ILE A 138 20.67 13.92 -5.44
CA ILE A 138 19.64 13.13 -4.76
C ILE A 138 18.29 13.25 -5.50
N SER A 139 17.93 14.45 -5.93
CA SER A 139 16.70 14.70 -6.71
C SER A 139 16.65 13.91 -8.01
N ASP A 140 17.76 13.85 -8.75
CA ASP A 140 17.83 13.09 -9.99
C ASP A 140 17.74 11.59 -9.73
N ALA A 141 18.39 11.09 -8.68
CA ALA A 141 18.29 9.69 -8.28
C ALA A 141 16.84 9.31 -7.92
N CYS A 142 16.13 10.15 -7.18
CA CYS A 142 14.72 9.94 -6.84
C CYS A 142 13.86 9.85 -8.10
N LYS A 143 14.00 10.82 -9.02
CA LYS A 143 13.25 10.84 -10.29
C LYS A 143 13.50 9.60 -11.15
N LEU A 144 14.74 9.13 -11.21
CA LEU A 144 15.08 7.92 -11.95
C LEU A 144 14.41 6.67 -11.35
N TRP A 145 14.40 6.55 -10.02
CA TRP A 145 13.74 5.44 -9.33
C TRP A 145 12.22 5.48 -9.49
N ILE A 146 11.60 6.64 -9.32
CA ILE A 146 10.16 6.82 -9.51
C ILE A 146 9.78 6.45 -10.95
N LYS A 147 10.53 6.93 -11.95
CA LYS A 147 10.31 6.59 -13.35
C LYS A 147 10.49 5.09 -13.63
N ALA A 148 11.48 4.45 -13.04
CA ALA A 148 11.76 3.03 -13.27
C ALA A 148 10.71 2.11 -12.64
N LEU A 149 10.11 2.50 -11.52
CA LEU A 149 9.15 1.67 -10.77
C LEU A 149 7.68 1.97 -11.11
N LYS A 150 7.38 3.12 -11.71
CA LYS A 150 6.04 3.47 -12.22
C LYS A 150 5.85 3.25 -13.73
N SER A 151 6.91 2.91 -14.47
CA SER A 151 6.84 2.60 -15.91
C SER A 151 6.39 1.16 -16.17
#